data_AF-W0J9B4-F1
#
_entry.id   AF-W0J9B4-F1
#
_cell.length_a   1.000
_cell.length_b   1.000
_cell.length_c   1.000
_cell.angle_alpha   90.00
_cell.angle_beta   90.00
_cell.angle_gamma   90.00
#
_symmetry.space_group_name_H-M   'P 1'
#
loop_
_entity.id
_entity.type
_entity.pdbx_description
1 polymer ?
#
loop_
_entity_poly.entity_id
_entity_poly.type
_entity_poly.pdbx_seq_one_letter_code
_entity_poly.pdbx_strand_id
1 'polypeptide(L)' 'MRIRVRDVLDLLAAGVAIPEILADYPDLEPGDIQACLEYAAAQVDHPVLTLAAAR' A
#
# COMPACT_ATOMS: atom_id res chain seq x y z
N MET A 1 -1.42 -13.61 12.36
CA MET A 1 -0.28 -12.69 12.10
C MET A 1 -0.59 -11.21 12.38
N ARG A 2 0.45 -10.35 12.49
CA ARG A 2 0.35 -8.87 12.41
C ARG A 2 1.50 -8.31 11.54
N ILE A 3 1.30 -8.25 10.23
CA ILE A 3 2.09 -7.38 9.34
C ILE A 3 1.29 -6.08 9.15
N ARG A 4 1.97 -4.92 9.12
CA ARG A 4 1.28 -3.65 8.89
C ARG A 4 1.18 -3.40 7.39
N VAL A 5 0.16 -2.68 6.96
CA VAL A 5 0.02 -2.23 5.55
C VAL A 5 1.31 -1.56 5.06
N ARG A 6 1.91 -0.70 5.90
CA ARG A 6 3.21 -0.07 5.59
C ARG A 6 4.32 -1.07 5.28
N ASP A 7 4.43 -2.15 6.05
CA ASP A 7 5.49 -3.14 5.85
C ASP A 7 5.31 -3.87 4.51
N VAL A 8 4.07 -4.17 4.12
CA VAL A 8 3.74 -4.72 2.79
C VAL A 8 4.14 -3.75 1.68
N LEU A 9 3.82 -2.46 1.84
CA LEU A 9 4.18 -1.42 0.86
C LEU A 9 5.70 -1.23 0.75
N ASP A 10 6.43 -1.28 1.87
CA ASP A 10 7.89 -1.15 1.90
C ASP A 10 8.55 -2.32 1.13
N LEU A 11 8.05 -3.56 1.27
CA LEU A 11 8.52 -4.72 0.52
C LEU A 11 8.23 -4.61 -0.99
N LEU A 12 7.02 -4.20 -1.35
CA LEU A 12 6.64 -3.98 -2.75
C LEU A 12 7.48 -2.86 -3.38
N ALA A 13 7.74 -1.77 -2.64
CA ALA A 13 8.58 -0.66 -3.08
C ALA A 13 10.05 -1.08 -3.25
N ALA A 14 10.52 -2.03 -2.42
CA ALA A 14 11.84 -2.65 -2.57
C ALA A 14 11.92 -3.64 -3.76
N GLY A 15 10.80 -3.92 -4.43
CA GLY A 15 10.74 -4.82 -5.58
C GLY A 15 10.65 -6.31 -5.22
N VAL A 16 10.34 -6.64 -3.96
CA VAL A 16 10.14 -8.04 -3.54
C VAL A 16 8.93 -8.61 -4.28
N ALA A 17 9.10 -9.79 -4.86
CA ALA A 17 8.04 -10.42 -5.63
C ALA A 17 6.90 -10.90 -4.70
N ILE A 18 5.65 -10.73 -5.11
CA ILE A 18 4.47 -11.17 -4.33
C ILE A 18 4.58 -12.63 -3.84
N PRO A 19 4.99 -13.63 -4.67
CA PRO A 19 5.14 -15.01 -4.19
C PRO A 19 6.17 -15.18 -3.06
N GLU A 20 7.21 -14.35 -3.03
CA GLU A 20 8.23 -14.35 -1.99
C GLU A 20 7.67 -13.76 -0.69
N ILE A 21 6.94 -12.64 -0.78
CA ILE A 21 6.23 -12.04 0.37
C ILE A 21 5.27 -13.07 1.00
N LEU A 22 4.48 -13.77 0.18
CA LEU A 22 3.53 -14.78 0.67
C LEU A 22 4.22 -16.00 1.30
N ALA A 23 5.43 -16.35 0.84
CA ALA A 23 6.21 -17.44 1.44
C ALA A 23 6.76 -17.05 2.82
N ASP A 24 7.20 -15.80 2.99
CA ASP A 24 7.72 -15.27 4.26
C ASP A 24 6.60 -15.00 5.28
N TYR A 25 5.38 -14.74 4.80
CA TYR A 25 4.20 -14.44 5.60
C TYR A 25 3.05 -15.41 5.28
N PRO A 26 3.07 -16.66 5.81
CA PRO A 26 2.14 -17.71 5.42
C PRO A 26 0.67 -17.49 5.84
N ASP A 27 0.42 -16.56 6.76
CA ASP A 27 -0.94 -16.13 7.12
C ASP A 27 -1.48 -15.02 6.18
N LEU A 28 -0.64 -14.47 5.29
CA LEU A 28 -1.02 -13.41 4.36
C LEU A 28 -1.57 -14.05 3.08
N GLU A 29 -2.74 -13.59 2.64
CA GLU A 29 -3.34 -14.04 1.40
C GLU A 29 -3.05 -13.06 0.25
N PRO A 30 -3.09 -13.50 -1.03
CA PRO A 30 -2.95 -12.59 -2.17
C PRO A 30 -3.96 -11.42 -2.13
N GLY A 31 -5.17 -11.67 -1.61
CA GLY A 31 -6.20 -10.64 -1.44
C GLY A 31 -5.83 -9.55 -0.44
N ASP A 32 -5.03 -9.88 0.59
CA ASP A 32 -4.59 -8.90 1.58
C ASP A 32 -3.60 -7.89 0.98
N ILE A 33 -2.76 -8.34 0.04
CA ILE A 33 -1.83 -7.45 -0.69
C ILE A 33 -2.62 -6.45 -1.52
N GLN A 34 -3.66 -6.92 -2.23
CA GLN A 34 -4.55 -6.05 -2.99
C GLN A 34 -5.26 -5.04 -2.06
N ALA A 35 -5.79 -5.50 -0.93
CA ALA A 35 -6.42 -4.62 0.07
C ALA A 35 -5.45 -3.58 0.64
N CYS A 36 -4.17 -3.94 0.83
CA CYS A 36 -3.13 -3.00 1.25
C CYS A 36 -2.90 -1.88 0.21
N LEU A 37 -2.86 -2.23 -1.08
CA LEU A 37 -2.71 -1.26 -2.18
C LEU A 37 -3.93 -0.34 -2.30
N GLU A 38 -5.14 -0.89 -2.19
CA GLU A 38 -6.38 -0.11 -2.20
C GLU A 38 -6.46 0.85 -1.03
N TYR A 39 -6.11 0.39 0.18
CA TYR A 39 -6.01 1.24 1.34
C TYR A 39 -5.00 2.37 1.11
N ALA A 40 -3.81 2.06 0.59
CA ALA A 40 -2.76 3.05 0.32
C ALA A 40 -3.23 4.09 -0.71
N ALA A 41 -3.88 3.66 -1.79
CA ALA A 41 -4.44 4.55 -2.81
C ALA A 41 -5.47 5.52 -2.20
N ALA A 42 -6.38 5.01 -1.37
CA ALA A 42 -7.36 5.85 -0.68
C ALA A 42 -6.73 6.84 0.31
N GLN A 43 -5.58 6.50 0.91
CA GLN A 43 -4.86 7.43 1.81
C GLN A 43 -4.18 8.58 1.07
N VAL A 44 -3.84 8.44 -0.21
CA VAL A 44 -3.16 9.49 -0.99
C VAL A 44 -4.11 10.28 -1.91
N ASP A 45 -5.37 9.85 -2.01
CA ASP A 45 -6.43 10.53 -2.77
C ASP A 45 -6.96 11.76 -2.01
N HIS A 46 -6.09 12.75 -1.81
CA HIS A 46 -6.46 14.01 -1.19
C HIS A 46 -6.82 15.07 -2.25
N PRO A 47 -7.85 15.91 -2.00
CA PRO A 47 -8.22 16.96 -2.94
C PRO A 47 -7.07 17.95 -3.14
N VAL A 48 -6.69 18.16 -4.40
CA VAL A 48 -5.69 19.18 -4.78
C VAL A 48 -6.34 20.56 -4.68
N LEU A 49 -6.01 21.30 -3.62
CA LEU A 49 -6.46 22.68 -3.45
C LEU A 49 -5.60 23.61 -4.30
N THR A 50 -6.19 24.21 -5.32
CA THR A 50 -5.54 25.27 -6.11
C THR A 50 -5.86 26.61 -5.45
N LEU A 51 -4.85 27.31 -4.93
CA LEU A 51 -5.02 28.68 -4.45
C LEU A 51 -5.23 29.59 -5.66
N ALA A 52 -6.45 30.08 -5.87
CA ALA A 52 -6.70 31.13 -6.85
C ALA A 52 -5.93 32.39 -6.42
N ALA A 53 -5.06 32.89 -7.29
CA ALA A 53 -4.37 34.16 -7.07
C ALA A 53 -5.42 35.26 -6.90
N ALA A 54 -5.50 35.82 -5.68
CA ALA A 54 -6.30 37.00 -5.40
C ALA A 54 -5.80 38.14 -6.29
N ARG A 55 -6.72 38.71 -7.07
CA ARG A 55 -6.47 39.84 -7.96
C ARG A 55 -6.60 41.15 -7.21
#